data_AF-A0A7J3F1B6-F1
#
_entry.id   AF-A0A7J3F1B6-F1
#
_cell.length_a   1.000
_cell.length_b   1.000
_cell.length_c   1.000
_cell.angle_alpha   90.00
_cell.angle_beta   90.00
_cell.angle_gamma   90.00
#
_symmetry.space_group_name_H-M   'P 1'
#
loop_
_entity.id
_entity.type
_entity.pdbx_description
1 polymer ?
#
loop_
_entity_poly.entity_id
_entity_poly.type
_entity_poly.pdbx_seq_one_letter_code
_entity_poly.pdbx_strand_id
1 'polypeptide(L)'
;MAISHRDIGLLEVISKLFENGEYFGPLPVGVANIELITSETVRITFTNKVDCNMLCKIAIEKGYSIDASGYSPRIVDKGHIIARVGSRSDPGAEYNIFIYLFPTSGIMSIYMRSAAIRHKILDPKTSKLNVERLLKYNQKIIRLVERYRRSRYQDLIEKLEA
;
A
#
# COMPACT_ATOMS: atom_id res chain seq x y z
N MET A 1 -29.70 -1.74 18.90
CA MET A 1 -28.99 -2.84 18.21
C MET A 1 -27.59 -2.37 17.92
N ALA A 2 -26.58 -2.90 18.61
CA ALA A 2 -25.19 -2.56 18.35
C ALA A 2 -24.80 -3.19 17.00
N ILE A 3 -24.63 -2.35 15.97
CA ILE A 3 -24.06 -2.78 14.70
C ILE A 3 -22.61 -3.13 15.02
N SER A 4 -22.30 -4.43 15.05
CA SER A 4 -20.93 -4.91 15.04
C SER A 4 -20.26 -4.37 13.78
N HIS A 5 -19.56 -3.24 13.91
CA HIS A 5 -18.70 -2.73 12.85
C HIS A 5 -17.56 -3.74 12.72
N ARG A 6 -17.67 -4.66 11.73
CA ARG A 6 -16.49 -5.37 11.26
C ARG A 6 -15.47 -4.32 10.89
N ASP A 7 -14.33 -4.39 11.54
CA ASP A 7 -13.23 -3.47 11.36
C ASP A 7 -12.61 -3.72 9.97
N ILE A 8 -13.17 -3.08 8.94
CA ILE A 8 -12.74 -3.26 7.53
C ILE A 8 -11.33 -2.71 7.38
N GLY A 9 -10.42 -3.55 6.87
CA GLY A 9 -9.01 -3.19 6.64
C GLY A 9 -8.69 -2.91 5.17
N LEU A 10 -7.52 -2.33 4.92
CA LEU A 10 -7.06 -2.03 3.56
C LEU A 10 -6.97 -3.28 2.66
N LEU A 11 -6.64 -4.45 3.23
CA LEU A 11 -6.57 -5.69 2.46
C LEU A 11 -7.90 -6.06 1.82
N GLU A 12 -9.01 -5.96 2.56
CA GLU A 12 -10.33 -6.30 2.03
C GLU A 12 -10.73 -5.33 0.92
N VAL A 13 -10.55 -4.03 1.13
CA VAL A 13 -10.93 -3.01 0.14
C VAL A 13 -10.10 -3.14 -1.13
N ILE A 14 -8.78 -3.26 -0.99
CA ILE A 14 -7.88 -3.38 -2.15
C ILE A 14 -8.15 -4.68 -2.92
N SER A 15 -8.38 -5.80 -2.24
CA SER A 15 -8.76 -7.06 -2.91
C SER A 15 -10.03 -6.88 -3.75
N LYS A 16 -11.08 -6.30 -3.19
CA LYS A 16 -12.33 -6.03 -3.94
C LYS A 16 -12.13 -5.06 -5.10
N LEU A 17 -11.27 -4.06 -4.93
CA LEU A 17 -10.93 -3.10 -5.97
C LEU A 17 -10.21 -3.78 -7.15
N PHE A 18 -9.32 -4.75 -6.89
CA PHE A 18 -8.71 -5.55 -7.96
C PHE A 18 -9.67 -6.53 -8.62
N GLU A 19 -10.65 -7.06 -7.87
CA GLU A 19 -11.65 -8.01 -8.40
C GLU A 19 -12.71 -7.31 -9.26
N ASN A 20 -13.22 -6.15 -8.81
CA ASN A 20 -14.39 -5.50 -9.41
C ASN A 20 -14.06 -4.19 -10.15
N GLY A 21 -12.81 -3.71 -10.07
CA GLY A 21 -12.38 -2.40 -10.59
C GLY A 21 -12.78 -1.22 -9.69
N GLU A 22 -13.87 -1.35 -8.93
CA GLU A 22 -14.41 -0.29 -8.07
C GLU A 22 -14.83 -0.84 -6.69
N TYR A 23 -14.91 0.05 -5.70
CA TYR A 23 -15.38 -0.28 -4.36
C TYR A 23 -16.26 0.83 -3.79
N PHE A 24 -17.51 0.49 -3.47
CA PHE A 24 -18.53 1.41 -2.94
C PHE A 24 -18.89 1.14 -1.47
N GLY A 25 -18.16 0.27 -0.79
CA GLY A 25 -18.42 -0.07 0.61
C GLY A 25 -17.83 0.94 1.59
N PRO A 26 -17.97 0.68 2.91
CA PRO A 26 -17.35 1.52 3.92
C PRO A 26 -15.83 1.46 3.81
N LEU A 27 -15.17 2.61 4.01
CA LEU A 27 -13.71 2.71 4.04
C LEU A 27 -13.17 2.51 5.46
N PRO A 28 -11.93 2.02 5.62
CA PRO A 28 -11.28 1.92 6.91
C PRO A 28 -11.14 3.30 7.58
N VAL A 29 -11.22 3.34 8.91
CA VAL A 29 -11.05 4.58 9.68
C VAL A 29 -9.76 5.30 9.29
N GLY A 30 -9.87 6.62 9.06
CA GLY A 30 -8.77 7.49 8.65
C GLY A 30 -8.53 7.55 7.13
N VAL A 31 -9.25 6.76 6.33
CA VAL A 31 -9.13 6.74 4.87
C VAL A 31 -10.29 7.51 4.24
N ALA A 32 -9.95 8.45 3.36
CA ALA A 32 -10.91 9.26 2.61
C ALA A 32 -11.25 8.65 1.24
N ASN A 33 -10.27 8.02 0.58
CA ASN A 33 -10.47 7.38 -0.73
C ASN A 33 -9.43 6.28 -0.98
N ILE A 34 -9.80 5.27 -1.77
CA ILE A 34 -8.88 4.26 -2.31
C ILE A 34 -9.18 4.07 -3.80
N GLU A 35 -8.15 4.16 -4.64
CA GLU A 35 -8.31 4.13 -6.08
C GLU A 35 -7.20 3.35 -6.78
N LEU A 36 -7.57 2.63 -7.84
CA LEU A 36 -6.63 1.98 -8.75
C LEU A 36 -6.18 2.97 -9.82
N ILE A 37 -4.95 3.48 -9.72
CA ILE A 37 -4.41 4.45 -10.68
C ILE A 37 -3.91 3.76 -11.95
N THR A 38 -3.27 2.61 -11.77
CA THR A 38 -2.85 1.71 -12.84
C THR A 38 -3.01 0.27 -12.36
N SER A 39 -2.83 -0.71 -13.23
CA SER A 39 -2.79 -2.13 -12.83
C SER A 39 -1.73 -2.46 -11.77
N GLU A 40 -0.76 -1.57 -11.53
CA GLU A 40 0.36 -1.77 -10.61
C GLU A 40 0.34 -0.81 -9.42
N THR A 41 -0.55 0.19 -9.39
CA THR A 41 -0.50 1.30 -8.43
C THR A 41 -1.87 1.56 -7.81
N VAL A 42 -1.92 1.49 -6.49
CA VAL A 42 -3.09 1.90 -5.70
C VAL A 42 -2.76 3.18 -4.96
N ARG A 43 -3.66 4.17 -5.03
CA ARG A 43 -3.60 5.39 -4.23
C ARG A 43 -4.53 5.25 -3.04
N ILE A 44 -4.00 5.50 -1.86
CA ILE A 44 -4.75 5.57 -0.61
C ILE A 44 -4.68 7.02 -0.11
N THR A 45 -5.82 7.71 -0.11
CA THR A 45 -5.93 9.08 0.40
C THR A 45 -6.43 9.04 1.83
N PHE A 46 -5.68 9.65 2.74
CA PHE A 46 -6.03 9.76 4.16
C PHE A 46 -6.78 11.06 4.46
N THR A 47 -7.53 11.08 5.55
CA THR A 47 -8.26 12.28 6.02
C THR A 47 -7.32 13.38 6.54
N ASN A 48 -6.09 13.02 6.91
CA ASN A 48 -5.05 13.95 7.34
C ASN A 48 -3.77 13.75 6.53
N LYS A 49 -2.88 14.74 6.57
CA LYS A 49 -1.54 14.61 5.99
C LYS A 49 -0.84 13.38 6.56
N VAL A 50 -0.11 12.68 5.69
CA VAL A 50 0.65 11.50 6.06
C VAL A 50 1.77 11.89 7.01
N ASP A 51 1.84 11.24 8.16
CA ASP A 51 2.99 11.36 9.07
C ASP A 51 4.15 10.52 8.51
N CYS A 52 5.01 11.20 7.75
CA CYS A 52 6.20 10.63 7.14
C CYS A 52 7.14 9.97 8.16
N ASN A 53 7.29 10.55 9.36
CA ASN A 53 8.19 10.01 10.38
C ASN A 53 7.65 8.69 10.92
N MET A 54 6.34 8.63 11.21
CA MET A 54 5.68 7.40 11.65
C MET A 54 5.76 6.31 10.57
N LEU A 55 5.46 6.65 9.32
CA LEU A 55 5.53 5.71 8.19
C LEU A 55 6.95 5.16 8.01
N CYS A 56 7.96 6.03 8.04
CA CYS A 56 9.37 5.62 7.91
C CYS A 56 9.81 4.72 9.07
N LYS A 57 9.44 5.06 10.31
CA LYS A 57 9.74 4.23 11.49
C LYS A 57 9.16 2.82 11.34
N ILE A 58 7.88 2.72 10.98
CA ILE A 58 7.20 1.44 10.76
C ILE A 58 7.88 0.64 9.63
N ALA A 59 8.31 1.30 8.57
CA ALA A 59 8.99 0.66 7.46
C ALA A 59 10.38 0.11 7.85
N ILE A 60 11.15 0.88 8.60
CA ILE A 60 12.47 0.46 9.12
C ILE A 60 12.32 -0.75 10.04
N GLU A 61 11.33 -0.73 10.95
CA GLU A 61 11.01 -1.88 11.83
C GLU A 61 10.65 -3.16 11.06
N LYS A 62 10.20 -3.03 9.80
CA LYS A 62 9.89 -4.15 8.91
C LYS A 62 11.05 -4.53 7.97
N GLY A 63 12.21 -3.91 8.14
CA GLY A 63 13.42 -4.20 7.38
C GLY A 63 13.43 -3.60 5.98
N TYR A 64 12.63 -2.55 5.73
CA TYR A 64 12.68 -1.79 4.48
C TYR A 64 13.69 -0.65 4.57
N SER A 65 14.26 -0.29 3.41
CA SER A 65 15.10 0.90 3.27
C SER A 65 14.25 2.12 2.90
N ILE A 66 14.69 3.31 3.30
CA ILE A 66 14.06 4.58 2.92
C ILE A 66 14.97 5.31 1.94
N ASP A 67 14.44 5.68 0.78
CA ASP A 67 15.05 6.65 -0.12
C ASP A 67 14.42 8.03 0.11
N ALA A 68 15.24 8.98 0.57
CA ALA A 68 14.85 10.33 0.93
C ALA A 68 15.65 11.39 0.14
N SER A 69 16.05 11.07 -1.09
CA SER A 69 16.93 11.90 -1.96
C SER A 69 16.26 13.20 -2.44
N GLY A 70 15.88 14.11 -1.53
CA GLY A 70 15.29 15.43 -1.83
C GLY A 70 13.78 15.43 -2.11
N TYR A 71 13.10 14.29 -1.96
CA TYR A 71 11.66 14.11 -2.22
C TYR A 71 10.92 13.54 -0.99
N SER A 72 9.59 13.54 -1.05
CA SER A 72 8.76 12.79 -0.10
C SER A 72 9.26 11.34 0.03
N PRO A 73 9.35 10.77 1.25
CA PRO A 73 10.00 9.48 1.47
C PRO A 73 9.44 8.35 0.61
N ARG A 74 10.35 7.54 0.06
CA ARG A 74 10.05 6.33 -0.71
C ARG A 74 10.52 5.11 0.08
N ILE A 75 9.61 4.17 0.29
CA ILE A 75 9.90 2.91 0.98
C ILE A 75 10.31 1.89 -0.07
N VAL A 76 11.47 1.26 0.15
CA VAL A 76 12.13 0.41 -0.85
C VAL A 76 12.40 -0.99 -0.27
N ASP A 77 12.05 -2.03 -1.04
CA ASP A 77 12.35 -3.44 -0.77
C ASP A 77 13.28 -4.00 -1.84
N LYS A 78 14.56 -4.16 -1.50
CA LYS A 78 15.61 -4.65 -2.41
C LYS A 78 15.62 -3.90 -3.75
N GLY A 79 15.53 -2.57 -3.73
CA GLY A 79 15.53 -1.70 -4.91
C GLY A 79 14.20 -1.59 -5.66
N HIS A 80 13.12 -2.18 -5.14
CA HIS A 80 11.75 -1.96 -5.59
C HIS A 80 11.07 -0.92 -4.68
N ILE A 81 10.59 0.19 -5.23
CA ILE A 81 9.79 1.18 -4.49
C ILE A 81 8.42 0.56 -4.25
N ILE A 82 8.11 0.22 -2.99
CA ILE A 82 6.86 -0.45 -2.63
C ILE A 82 5.78 0.53 -2.15
N ALA A 83 6.19 1.69 -1.66
CA ALA A 83 5.29 2.76 -1.26
C ALA A 83 6.00 4.12 -1.35
N ARG A 84 5.24 5.18 -1.62
CA ARG A 84 5.71 6.56 -1.50
C ARG A 84 4.61 7.48 -1.00
N VAL A 85 4.98 8.50 -0.25
CA VAL A 85 4.07 9.60 0.07
C VAL A 85 3.93 10.51 -1.15
N GLY A 86 2.72 11.06 -1.36
CA GLY A 86 2.49 12.03 -2.41
C GLY A 86 3.32 13.31 -2.21
N SER A 87 3.67 13.93 -3.33
CA SER A 87 4.35 15.21 -3.43
C SER A 87 3.34 16.32 -3.73
N ARG A 88 3.74 17.59 -3.63
CA ARG A 88 2.85 18.73 -3.89
C ARG A 88 2.23 18.74 -5.30
N SER A 89 2.87 18.09 -6.27
CA SER A 89 2.37 17.96 -7.64
C SER A 89 1.40 16.79 -7.85
N ASP A 90 1.29 15.86 -6.90
CA ASP A 90 0.34 14.75 -7.00
C ASP A 90 -1.08 15.23 -6.60
N PRO A 91 -2.16 14.77 -7.27
CA PRO A 91 -3.52 15.08 -6.82
C PRO A 91 -3.78 14.49 -5.44
N GLY A 92 -4.17 15.33 -4.47
CA GLY A 92 -4.27 15.00 -3.04
C GLY A 92 -2.97 15.17 -2.25
N ALA A 93 -1.86 15.52 -2.92
CA ALA A 93 -0.58 15.88 -2.34
C ALA A 93 -0.10 14.95 -1.20
N GLU A 94 0.30 15.55 -0.07
CA GLU A 94 0.86 14.88 1.12
C GLU A 94 -0.17 14.06 1.91
N TYR A 95 -1.42 13.96 1.45
CA TYR A 95 -2.46 13.11 2.05
C TYR A 95 -2.46 11.69 1.47
N ASN A 96 -1.67 11.45 0.43
CA ASN A 96 -1.64 10.16 -0.25
C ASN A 96 -0.48 9.28 0.17
N ILE A 97 -0.75 7.99 0.26
CA ILE A 97 0.26 6.95 0.08
C ILE A 97 -0.06 6.21 -1.22
N PHE A 98 0.90 6.19 -2.14
CA PHE A 98 0.87 5.32 -3.30
C PHE A 98 1.57 4.02 -2.93
N ILE A 99 0.93 2.88 -3.19
CA ILE A 99 1.55 1.55 -3.06
C ILE A 99 1.65 0.89 -4.42
N TYR A 100 2.71 0.10 -4.57
CA TYR A 100 3.10 -0.53 -5.81
C TYR A 100 2.97 -2.04 -5.69
N LEU A 101 1.97 -2.61 -6.36
CA LEU A 101 1.57 -4.01 -6.23
C LEU A 101 1.78 -4.72 -7.57
N PHE A 102 2.18 -5.99 -7.52
CA PHE A 102 2.31 -6.78 -8.73
C PHE A 102 0.92 -7.14 -9.27
N PRO A 103 0.63 -6.89 -10.56
CA PRO A 103 -0.65 -7.23 -11.17
C PRO A 103 -0.79 -8.74 -11.34
N THR A 104 -2.02 -9.24 -11.16
CA THR A 104 -2.36 -10.66 -11.38
C THR A 104 -2.44 -11.03 -12.85
N SER A 105 -2.69 -10.07 -13.74
CA SER A 105 -2.78 -10.27 -15.20
C SER A 105 -1.44 -10.62 -15.86
N GLY A 106 -0.32 -10.43 -15.16
CA GLY A 106 1.04 -10.68 -15.66
C GLY A 106 1.58 -9.66 -16.66
N ILE A 107 0.75 -8.70 -17.09
CA ILE A 107 1.20 -7.53 -17.85
C ILE A 107 1.85 -6.58 -16.85
N MET A 108 3.17 -6.39 -16.97
CA MET A 108 3.95 -5.55 -16.07
C MET A 108 4.79 -4.53 -16.85
N SER A 109 4.99 -3.36 -16.26
CA SER A 109 6.01 -2.41 -16.71
C SER A 109 7.41 -3.05 -16.65
N ILE A 110 8.38 -2.54 -17.42
CA ILE A 110 9.77 -3.05 -17.40
C ILE A 110 10.35 -2.99 -15.98
N TYR A 111 10.04 -1.92 -15.25
CA TYR A 111 10.43 -1.74 -13.86
C TYR A 111 9.84 -2.84 -12.97
N MET A 112 8.53 -3.08 -13.04
CA MET A 112 7.89 -4.15 -12.25
C MET A 112 8.38 -5.53 -12.64
N ARG A 113 8.58 -5.79 -13.92
CA ARG A 113 9.10 -7.08 -14.39
C ARG A 113 10.46 -7.37 -13.76
N SER A 114 11.33 -6.36 -13.71
CA SER A 114 12.66 -6.46 -13.10
C SER A 114 12.57 -6.72 -11.58
N ALA A 115 11.65 -6.04 -10.89
CA ALA A 115 11.39 -6.28 -9.47
C ALA A 115 10.81 -7.70 -9.22
N ALA A 116 9.87 -8.14 -10.05
CA ALA A 116 9.25 -9.46 -9.94
C ALA A 116 10.27 -10.60 -10.12
N ILE A 117 11.21 -10.46 -11.06
CA ILE A 117 12.32 -11.43 -11.23
C ILE A 117 13.20 -11.45 -9.97
N ARG A 118 13.58 -10.28 -9.45
CA ARG A 118 14.42 -10.14 -8.25
C ARG A 118 13.80 -10.79 -7.02
N HIS A 119 12.48 -10.67 -6.86
CA HIS A 119 11.71 -11.28 -5.78
C HIS A 119 11.23 -12.71 -6.10
N LYS A 120 11.68 -13.29 -7.22
CA LYS A 120 11.35 -14.64 -7.69
C LYS A 120 9.84 -14.89 -7.81
N ILE A 121 9.12 -13.84 -8.17
CA ILE A 121 7.68 -13.83 -8.49
C ILE A 121 7.47 -14.15 -9.96
N LEU A 122 8.38 -13.70 -10.83
CA LEU A 122 8.38 -14.03 -12.25
C LEU A 122 9.63 -14.85 -12.59
N ASP A 123 9.45 -15.98 -13.25
CA ASP A 123 10.55 -16.74 -13.83
C ASP A 123 11.03 -16.04 -15.12
N PRO A 124 12.29 -15.59 -15.20
CA PRO A 124 12.79 -14.88 -16.38
C PRO A 124 12.92 -15.76 -17.63
N LYS A 125 13.02 -17.08 -17.48
CA LYS A 125 13.14 -18.03 -18.60
C LYS A 125 11.78 -18.44 -19.14
N THR A 126 10.84 -18.73 -18.24
CA THR A 126 9.53 -19.28 -18.63
C THR A 126 8.41 -18.22 -18.68
N SER A 127 8.67 -17.01 -18.17
CA SER A 127 7.66 -15.96 -17.94
C SER A 127 6.47 -16.42 -17.08
N LYS A 128 6.60 -17.53 -16.34
CA LYS A 128 5.56 -18.02 -15.43
C LYS A 128 5.58 -17.24 -14.13
N LEU A 129 4.39 -16.85 -13.68
CA LEU A 129 4.19 -16.22 -12.39
C LEU A 129 4.07 -17.26 -11.27
N ASN A 130 4.79 -17.01 -10.18
CA ASN A 130 4.56 -17.68 -8.91
C ASN A 130 3.48 -16.90 -8.14
N VAL A 131 2.23 -17.32 -8.29
CA VAL A 131 1.05 -16.67 -7.70
C VAL A 131 1.14 -16.59 -6.18
N GLU A 132 1.62 -17.65 -5.52
CA GLU A 132 1.76 -17.68 -4.06
C GLU A 132 2.71 -16.58 -3.56
N ARG A 133 3.88 -16.44 -4.21
CA ARG A 133 4.84 -15.39 -3.89
C ARG A 133 4.30 -14.00 -4.21
N LEU A 134 3.60 -13.86 -5.33
CA LEU A 134 2.94 -12.61 -5.71
C LEU A 134 1.97 -12.16 -4.61
N LEU A 135 1.06 -13.04 -4.20
CA LEU A 135 0.06 -12.74 -3.17
C LEU A 135 0.71 -12.42 -1.84
N LYS A 136 1.70 -13.21 -1.40
CA LYS A 136 2.46 -12.95 -0.17
C LYS A 136 3.17 -11.60 -0.22
N TYR A 137 3.74 -11.24 -1.36
CA TYR A 137 4.45 -9.98 -1.54
C TYR A 137 3.50 -8.77 -1.51
N ASN A 138 2.40 -8.82 -2.27
CA ASN A 138 1.40 -7.76 -2.27
C ASN A 138 0.77 -7.59 -0.88
N GLN A 139 0.46 -8.69 -0.20
CA GLN A 139 -0.07 -8.65 1.17
C GLN A 139 0.92 -8.02 2.16
N LYS A 140 2.23 -8.27 2.01
CA LYS A 140 3.28 -7.64 2.83
C LYS A 140 3.24 -6.12 2.70
N ILE A 141 3.08 -5.59 1.48
CA ILE A 141 3.00 -4.15 1.21
C ILE A 141 1.71 -3.55 1.78
N ILE A 142 0.57 -4.19 1.55
CA ILE A 142 -0.71 -3.70 2.09
C ILE A 142 -0.67 -3.66 3.62
N ARG A 143 -0.11 -4.70 4.26
CA ARG A 143 0.06 -4.77 5.72
C ARG A 143 0.96 -3.66 6.28
N LEU A 144 1.94 -3.17 5.51
CA LEU A 144 2.77 -2.05 5.93
C LEU A 144 1.93 -0.79 6.10
N VAL A 145 1.11 -0.45 5.11
CA VAL A 145 0.25 0.74 5.16
C VAL A 145 -0.91 0.57 6.13
N GLU A 146 -1.44 -0.64 6.26
CA GLU A 146 -2.45 -0.97 7.27
C GLU A 146 -1.91 -0.71 8.68
N ARG A 147 -0.68 -1.13 8.97
CA ARG A 147 -0.04 -0.84 10.27
C ARG A 147 0.08 0.66 10.52
N TYR A 148 0.52 1.43 9.52
CA TYR A 148 0.55 2.89 9.61
C TYR A 148 -0.85 3.47 9.93
N ARG A 149 -1.88 3.04 9.19
CA ARG A 149 -3.27 3.48 9.41
C ARG A 149 -3.72 3.18 10.85
N ARG A 150 -3.54 1.95 11.32
CA ARG A 150 -3.95 1.55 12.67
C ARG A 150 -3.23 2.38 13.75
N SER A 151 -1.91 2.51 13.64
CA SER A 151 -1.13 3.31 14.60
C SER A 151 -1.47 4.79 14.58
N ARG A 152 -1.93 5.33 13.45
CA ARG A 152 -2.29 6.75 13.33
C ARG A 152 -3.71 7.06 13.79
N TYR A 153 -4.65 6.14 13.57
CA TYR A 153 -6.09 6.41 13.67
C TYR A 153 -6.85 5.51 14.65
N GLN A 154 -6.43 4.27 14.89
CA GLN A 154 -7.10 3.38 15.85
C GLN A 154 -6.50 3.49 17.24
N ASP A 155 -5.17 3.45 17.37
CA ASP A 155 -4.48 3.63 18.67
C ASP A 155 -4.75 5.03 19.29
N LEU A 156 -5.15 6.00 18.46
CA LEU A 156 -5.51 7.35 18.92
C LEU A 156 -6.93 7.39 19.50
N ILE A 157 -7.87 6.63 18.93
CA ILE A 157 -9.26 6.55 19.41
C ILE A 157 -9.29 5.78 20.73
N GLU A 158 -8.59 4.63 20.81
CA GLU A 158 -8.49 3.83 22.04
C GLU A 158 -7.86 4.62 23.20
N LYS A 159 -6.97 5.58 22.93
CA LYS A 159 -6.37 6.46 23.94
C LYS A 159 -7.23 7.65 24.34
N LEU A 160 -8.19 8.04 23.50
CA LEU A 160 -9.13 9.14 23.79
C LEU A 160 -10.40 8.64 24.48
N GLU A 161 -10.72 7.36 24.35
CA GLU A 161 -11.85 6.68 25.00
C GLU A 161 -11.47 5.97 26.32
N ALA A 162 -10.18 5.94 26.68
CA ALA A 162 -9.66 5.38 27.94
C ALA A 162 -9.44 6.47 29.01
#